data_AF-A0A8B8QXH5-F1
#
_entry.id   AF-A0A8B8QXH5-F1
#
_cell.length_a   1.000
_cell.length_b   1.000
_cell.length_c   1.000
_cell.angle_alpha   90.00
_cell.angle_beta   90.00
_cell.angle_gamma   90.00
#
_symmetry.space_group_name_H-M   'P 1'
#
loop_
_entity.id
_entity.type
_entity.pdbx_description
1 polymer ?
#
loop_
_entity_poly.entity_id
_entity_poly.type
_entity_poly.pdbx_seq_one_letter_code
_entity_poly.pdbx_strand_id
1 'polypeptide(L)'
;MAENSLMVAFQDFLDSCSLMDIESIGYAFTWSNNREGGENIRERLDRVLCDLDWRLMFPEAEAYTLPAIGSDHCPILLSLQANKEVLLFFNKLYQFEGCRNFSPMLNQCFKVVTEEMNGRLLADVSIEEVRMANFQLGAEKASGPDGLAYFTKRIGRR
;
A
#
# COMPACT_ATOMS: atom_id res chain seq x y z
N MET A 1 6.96 25.08 -22.20
CA MET A 1 7.55 24.65 -20.93
C MET A 1 6.39 24.23 -20.04
N ALA A 2 6.12 22.94 -19.95
CA ALA A 2 5.03 22.39 -19.12
C ALA A 2 5.67 21.76 -17.89
N GLU A 3 6.00 22.61 -16.91
CA GLU A 3 6.55 22.15 -15.64
C GLU A 3 5.42 21.76 -14.71
N ASN A 4 5.37 20.44 -14.45
CA ASN A 4 4.79 19.75 -13.30
C ASN A 4 3.28 19.75 -13.12
N SER A 5 2.66 18.67 -12.62
CA SER A 5 3.05 17.29 -12.29
C SER A 5 1.81 16.79 -11.52
N LEU A 6 1.43 15.52 -11.60
CA LEU A 6 0.31 14.98 -10.81
C LEU A 6 0.42 15.32 -9.31
N MET A 7 1.65 15.57 -8.81
CA MET A 7 1.90 16.03 -7.44
C MET A 7 1.39 17.45 -7.16
N VAL A 8 1.45 18.36 -8.13
CA VAL A 8 0.89 19.71 -7.99
C VAL A 8 -0.63 19.62 -7.92
N ALA A 9 -1.24 18.83 -8.82
CA ALA A 9 -2.69 18.61 -8.79
C ALA A 9 -3.16 17.92 -7.51
N PHE A 10 -2.37 16.99 -6.96
CA PHE A 10 -2.66 16.37 -5.67
C PHE A 10 -2.55 17.37 -4.52
N GLN A 11 -1.54 18.23 -4.52
CA GLN A 11 -1.41 19.30 -3.52
C GLN A 11 -2.58 20.29 -3.60
N ASP A 12 -2.93 20.73 -4.81
CA ASP A 12 -4.08 21.61 -5.04
C ASP A 12 -5.38 20.96 -4.54
N PHE A 13 -5.55 19.64 -4.74
CA PHE A 13 -6.67 18.89 -4.19
C PHE A 13 -6.69 18.93 -2.66
N LEU A 14 -5.58 18.61 -1.99
CA LEU A 14 -5.48 18.65 -0.53
C LEU A 14 -5.83 20.03 0.01
N ASP A 15 -5.28 21.09 -0.61
CA ASP A 15 -5.51 22.46 -0.21
C ASP A 15 -6.97 22.88 -0.43
N SER A 16 -7.56 22.52 -1.58
CA SER A 16 -8.96 22.84 -1.91
C SER A 16 -9.96 22.17 -0.97
N CYS A 17 -9.60 20.99 -0.43
CA CYS A 17 -10.39 20.26 0.55
C CYS A 17 -10.02 20.60 2.00
N SER A 18 -9.04 21.49 2.22
CA SER A 18 -8.52 21.83 3.55
C SER A 18 -8.10 20.60 4.36
N LEU A 19 -7.52 19.62 3.69
CA LEU A 19 -7.03 18.39 4.30
C LEU A 19 -5.64 18.60 4.89
N MET A 20 -5.40 18.04 6.06
CA MET A 20 -4.11 18.05 6.75
C MET A 20 -3.65 16.63 7.06
N ASP A 21 -2.33 16.43 7.09
CA ASP A 21 -1.73 15.17 7.54
C ASP A 21 -1.94 14.97 9.04
N ILE A 22 -2.38 13.77 9.42
CA ILE A 22 -2.16 13.24 10.76
C ILE A 22 -0.77 12.60 10.75
N GLU A 23 0.15 13.17 11.52
CA GLU A 23 1.51 12.66 11.60
C GLU A 23 1.52 11.21 12.13
N SER A 24 2.21 10.34 11.40
CA SER A 24 2.36 8.92 11.73
C SER A 24 3.58 8.70 12.63
N ILE A 25 3.39 8.06 13.77
CA ILE A 25 4.44 7.68 14.72
C ILE A 25 4.97 6.28 14.38
N GLY A 26 6.27 6.04 14.50
CA GLY A 26 6.87 4.71 14.28
C GLY A 26 7.84 4.69 13.10
N TYR A 27 7.70 3.72 12.20
CA TYR A 27 8.59 3.58 11.04
C TYR A 27 8.46 4.79 10.10
N ALA A 28 9.61 5.36 9.71
CA ALA A 28 9.69 6.54 8.85
C ALA A 28 9.26 6.29 7.40
N PHE A 29 9.30 5.03 6.96
CA PHE A 29 8.94 4.61 5.60
C PHE A 29 7.76 3.66 5.65
N THR A 30 6.87 3.78 4.68
CA THR A 30 5.67 2.95 4.56
C THR A 30 5.79 1.93 3.43
N TRP A 31 6.82 2.03 2.60
CA TRP A 31 7.12 1.07 1.54
C TRP A 31 8.63 0.79 1.41
N SER A 32 8.97 -0.42 0.98
CA SER A 32 10.33 -0.89 0.70
C SER A 32 10.34 -1.80 -0.52
N ASN A 33 11.26 -1.58 -1.47
CA ASN A 33 11.44 -2.52 -2.58
C ASN A 33 12.01 -3.90 -2.17
N ASN A 34 12.29 -4.09 -0.88
CA ASN A 34 12.79 -5.32 -0.25
C ASN A 34 14.09 -5.88 -0.85
N ARG A 35 14.87 -5.04 -1.53
CA ARG A 35 16.23 -5.40 -1.97
C ARG A 35 17.22 -5.23 -0.83
N GLU A 36 18.38 -5.86 -0.97
CA GLU A 36 19.46 -5.80 0.01
C GLU A 36 20.48 -4.70 -0.29
N GLY A 37 21.17 -4.23 0.75
CA GLY A 37 22.29 -3.32 0.61
C GLY A 37 21.94 -1.97 -0.01
N GLY A 38 22.82 -1.44 -0.86
CA GLY A 38 22.65 -0.14 -1.51
C GLY A 38 21.51 -0.08 -2.54
N GLU A 39 20.96 -1.23 -2.93
CA GLU A 39 19.82 -1.33 -3.84
C GLU A 39 18.48 -1.23 -3.10
N ASN A 40 18.50 -1.20 -1.75
CA ASN A 40 17.30 -1.03 -0.95
C ASN A 40 16.78 0.40 -1.06
N ILE A 41 15.59 0.55 -1.64
CA ILE A 41 14.87 1.82 -1.73
C ILE A 41 13.68 1.73 -0.78
N ARG A 42 13.50 2.77 0.04
CA ARG A 42 12.39 2.91 0.97
C ARG A 42 11.75 4.28 0.80
N GLU A 43 10.43 4.32 0.78
CA GLU A 43 9.64 5.52 0.52
C GLU A 43 8.49 5.64 1.52
N ARG A 44 7.98 6.86 1.70
CA ARG A 44 6.78 7.12 2.50
C ARG A 44 5.63 7.48 1.56
N LEU A 45 4.89 6.46 1.13
CA LEU A 45 3.80 6.57 0.15
C LEU A 45 2.43 6.69 0.81
N ASP A 46 2.21 5.93 1.88
CA ASP A 46 0.96 5.92 2.63
C ASP A 46 0.89 7.05 3.68
N ARG A 47 -0.26 7.72 3.79
CA ARG A 47 -0.54 8.85 4.70
C ARG A 47 -1.97 8.79 5.22
N VAL A 48 -2.21 9.42 6.38
CA VAL A 48 -3.55 9.63 6.93
C VAL A 48 -3.86 11.12 6.86
N LEU A 49 -4.98 11.47 6.23
CA LEU A 49 -5.44 12.84 6.06
C LEU A 49 -6.76 13.05 6.79
N CYS A 50 -6.96 14.24 7.35
CA CYS A 50 -8.23 14.66 7.93
C CYS A 50 -8.52 16.14 7.65
N ASP A 51 -9.79 16.54 7.73
CA ASP A 51 -10.16 17.95 7.76
C ASP A 51 -10.19 18.48 9.21
N LEU A 52 -10.45 19.78 9.36
CA LEU A 52 -10.48 20.44 10.67
C LEU A 52 -11.63 19.93 11.54
N ASP A 53 -12.82 19.72 10.97
CA ASP A 53 -13.99 19.28 11.73
C ASP A 53 -13.77 17.89 12.32
N TRP A 54 -13.20 16.97 11.54
CA TRP A 54 -12.80 15.65 12.01
C TRP A 54 -11.73 15.74 13.09
N ARG A 55 -10.72 16.60 12.92
CA ARG A 55 -9.67 16.79 13.92
C ARG A 55 -10.23 17.31 15.25
N LEU A 56 -11.23 18.18 15.20
CA LEU A 56 -11.92 18.70 16.38
C LEU A 56 -12.80 17.63 17.05
N MET A 57 -13.40 16.73 16.29
CA MET A 57 -14.16 15.59 16.84
C MET A 57 -13.25 14.53 17.49
N PHE A 58 -12.05 14.33 16.96
CA PHE A 58 -11.08 13.33 17.45
C PHE A 58 -9.71 13.97 17.78
N PRO A 59 -9.63 14.80 18.84
CA PRO A 59 -8.40 15.51 19.19
C PRO A 59 -7.27 14.60 19.69
N GLU A 60 -7.61 13.39 20.13
CA GLU A 60 -6.64 12.37 20.58
C GLU A 60 -6.28 11.36 19.48
N ALA A 61 -6.76 11.54 18.25
CA ALA A 61 -6.45 10.63 17.17
C ALA A 61 -4.95 10.66 16.83
N GLU A 62 -4.36 9.47 16.71
CA GLU A 62 -2.94 9.27 16.38
C GLU A 62 -2.81 8.19 15.30
N ALA A 63 -1.90 8.40 14.36
CA ALA A 63 -1.55 7.41 13.35
C ALA A 63 -0.23 6.71 13.72
N TYR A 64 -0.14 5.40 13.47
CA TYR A 64 1.02 4.59 13.81
C TYR A 64 1.45 3.75 12.61
N THR A 65 2.68 3.92 12.15
CA THR A 65 3.29 3.04 11.13
C THR A 65 3.86 1.81 11.84
N LEU A 66 3.29 0.64 11.54
CA LEU A 66 3.64 -0.64 12.14
C LEU A 66 4.64 -1.42 11.26
N PRO A 67 5.37 -2.41 11.81
CA PRO A 67 6.28 -3.21 11.00
C PRO A 67 5.54 -3.96 9.88
N ALA A 68 6.15 -4.03 8.70
CA ALA A 68 5.68 -4.91 7.64
C ALA A 68 6.05 -6.37 7.95
N ILE A 69 5.08 -7.28 7.87
CA ILE A 69 5.31 -8.73 7.89
C ILE A 69 4.89 -9.30 6.54
N GLY A 70 5.85 -9.80 5.76
CA GLY A 70 5.57 -10.46 4.48
C GLY A 70 4.98 -9.55 3.39
N SER A 71 5.08 -8.23 3.58
CA SER A 71 4.62 -7.19 2.66
C SER A 71 5.77 -6.23 2.40
N ASP A 72 5.78 -5.59 1.22
CA ASP A 72 6.61 -4.43 0.91
C ASP A 72 6.04 -3.14 1.51
N HIS A 73 4.79 -3.13 1.95
CA HIS A 73 4.15 -2.03 2.67
C HIS A 73 4.07 -2.27 4.19
N CYS A 74 4.35 -1.21 4.96
CA CYS A 74 4.08 -1.09 6.39
C CYS A 74 2.62 -0.64 6.61
N PRO A 75 1.82 -1.37 7.40
CA PRO A 75 0.46 -0.93 7.70
C PRO A 75 0.45 0.32 8.59
N ILE A 76 -0.51 1.22 8.35
CA ILE A 76 -0.79 2.37 9.23
C ILE A 76 -2.04 2.09 10.06
N LEU A 77 -1.92 2.20 11.38
CA LEU A 77 -3.02 2.11 12.33
C LEU A 77 -3.45 3.52 12.78
N LEU A 78 -4.66 3.92 12.45
CA LEU A 78 -5.30 5.13 13.00
C LEU A 78 -6.07 4.76 14.27
N SER A 79 -5.64 5.29 15.41
CA SER A 79 -6.31 5.11 16.70
C SER A 79 -7.07 6.38 17.06
N LEU A 80 -8.39 6.31 17.24
CA LEU A 80 -9.25 7.47 17.56
C LEU A 80 -9.25 7.85 19.05
N GLN A 81 -8.83 6.92 19.88
CA GLN A 81 -8.61 7.09 21.32
C GLN A 81 -7.24 6.49 21.62
N ALA A 82 -6.43 7.12 22.47
CA ALA A 82 -5.10 6.65 22.81
C ALA A 82 -5.16 5.40 23.73
N ASN A 83 -5.84 4.33 23.28
CA ASN A 83 -5.89 3.08 24.02
C ASN A 83 -4.60 2.29 23.75
N LYS A 84 -3.66 2.43 24.68
CA LYS A 84 -2.35 1.77 24.63
C LYS A 84 -2.46 0.25 24.49
N GLU A 85 -3.54 -0.39 24.95
CA GLU A 85 -3.71 -1.84 24.80
C GLU A 85 -3.96 -2.25 23.34
N VAL A 86 -4.71 -1.44 22.58
CA VAL A 86 -4.96 -1.68 21.16
C VAL A 86 -3.66 -1.55 20.36
N LEU A 87 -2.87 -0.52 20.66
CA LEU A 87 -1.55 -0.32 20.06
C LEU A 87 -0.61 -1.48 20.36
N LEU A 88 -0.52 -1.90 21.62
CA LEU A 88 0.30 -3.04 22.03
C LEU A 88 -0.16 -4.35 21.36
N PHE A 89 -1.47 -4.57 21.23
CA PHE A 89 -2.02 -5.72 20.54
C PHE A 89 -1.58 -5.78 19.07
N PHE A 90 -1.80 -4.70 18.31
CA PHE A 90 -1.44 -4.69 16.89
C PHE A 90 0.06 -4.68 16.68
N ASN A 91 0.81 -3.93 17.49
CA ASN A 91 2.26 -3.95 17.42
C ASN A 91 2.80 -5.36 17.68
N LYS A 92 2.26 -6.09 18.67
CA LYS A 92 2.61 -7.50 18.92
C LYS A 92 2.17 -8.43 17.79
N LEU A 93 0.99 -8.23 17.22
CA LEU A 93 0.48 -9.01 16.08
C LEU A 93 1.42 -8.87 14.88
N TYR A 94 1.86 -7.64 14.59
CA TYR A 94 2.77 -7.30 13.50
C TYR A 94 4.26 -7.36 13.88
N GLN A 95 4.59 -7.90 15.06
CA GLN A 95 5.95 -8.27 15.48
C GLN A 95 6.13 -9.77 15.67
N PHE A 96 5.10 -10.58 15.42
CA PHE A 96 5.13 -11.99 15.77
C PHE A 96 6.20 -12.77 14.98
N GLU A 97 7.33 -13.08 15.64
CA GLU A 97 8.36 -14.04 15.18
C GLU A 97 8.04 -15.49 15.59
N GLY A 98 6.81 -15.79 16.00
CA GLY A 98 6.39 -17.13 16.38
C GLY A 98 5.81 -17.96 15.22
N CYS A 99 5.74 -19.27 15.44
CA CYS A 99 5.40 -20.31 14.46
C CYS A 99 4.40 -19.86 13.38
N ARG A 100 4.90 -19.73 12.14
CA ARG A 100 4.14 -19.40 10.92
C ARG A 100 3.09 -20.45 10.54
N ASN A 101 2.85 -21.44 11.39
CA ASN A 101 1.83 -22.45 11.17
C ASN A 101 0.47 -21.92 11.64
N PHE A 102 -0.13 -21.08 10.79
CA PHE A 102 -1.49 -20.57 10.99
C PHE A 102 -2.57 -21.62 10.68
N SER A 103 -2.21 -22.82 10.21
CA SER A 103 -3.18 -23.84 9.78
C SER A 103 -4.26 -24.16 10.84
N PRO A 104 -3.94 -24.31 12.14
CA PRO A 104 -4.97 -24.58 13.16
C PRO A 104 -5.99 -23.45 13.34
N MET A 105 -5.59 -22.21 13.07
CA MET A 105 -6.45 -21.02 13.14
C MET A 105 -7.22 -20.83 11.82
N LEU A 106 -6.55 -20.96 10.68
CA LEU A 106 -7.17 -20.87 9.36
C LEU A 106 -8.23 -21.97 9.14
N ASN A 107 -8.03 -23.15 9.71
CA ASN A 107 -9.01 -24.24 9.69
C ASN A 107 -10.28 -23.93 10.50
N GLN A 108 -10.27 -22.90 11.35
CA GLN A 108 -11.45 -22.44 12.09
C GLN A 108 -12.18 -21.29 11.37
N CYS A 109 -11.53 -20.65 10.39
CA CYS A 109 -12.16 -19.65 9.55
C CYS A 109 -13.12 -20.34 8.57
N PHE A 110 -14.31 -19.77 8.39
CA PHE A 110 -15.22 -20.25 7.35
C PHE A 110 -14.55 -20.10 5.99
N LYS A 111 -14.42 -21.21 5.25
CA LYS A 111 -13.80 -21.22 3.93
C LYS A 111 -14.76 -20.57 2.93
N VAL A 112 -14.52 -19.29 2.65
CA VAL A 112 -15.34 -18.48 1.72
C VAL A 112 -14.94 -18.75 0.26
N VAL A 113 -13.65 -19.01 0.01
CA VAL A 113 -13.12 -19.34 -1.32
C VAL A 113 -13.41 -20.81 -1.62
N THR A 114 -14.16 -21.08 -2.68
CA THR A 114 -14.47 -22.45 -3.12
C THR A 114 -13.26 -23.08 -3.81
N GLU A 115 -13.22 -24.41 -3.90
CA GLU A 115 -12.15 -25.11 -4.62
C GLU A 115 -12.10 -24.72 -6.10
N GLU A 116 -13.25 -24.39 -6.71
CA GLU A 116 -13.32 -23.87 -8.08
C GLU A 116 -12.64 -22.50 -8.20
N MET A 117 -12.91 -21.58 -7.27
CA MET A 117 -12.24 -20.28 -7.23
C MET A 117 -10.74 -20.43 -7.03
N ASN A 118 -10.33 -21.30 -6.11
CA ASN A 118 -8.93 -21.58 -5.85
C ASN A 118 -8.23 -22.18 -7.08
N GLY A 119 -8.89 -23.10 -7.79
CA GLY A 119 -8.39 -23.66 -9.05
C GLY A 119 -8.19 -22.62 -10.15
N ARG A 120 -9.05 -21.60 -10.22
CA ARG A 120 -8.88 -20.47 -11.15
C ARG A 120 -7.72 -19.56 -10.74
N LEU A 121 -7.54 -19.29 -9.45
CA LEU A 121 -6.47 -18.44 -8.93
C LEU A 121 -5.07 -19.08 -9.04
N LEU A 122 -5.01 -20.42 -9.05
CA LEU A 122 -3.78 -21.19 -9.21
C LEU A 122 -3.52 -21.63 -10.66
N ALA A 123 -4.39 -21.25 -11.61
CA ALA A 123 -4.17 -21.54 -13.01
C ALA A 123 -2.99 -20.75 -13.56
N ASP A 124 -2.30 -21.33 -14.56
CA ASP A 124 -1.21 -20.63 -15.23
C ASP A 124 -1.70 -19.35 -15.89
N VAL A 125 -1.16 -18.21 -15.46
CA VAL A 125 -1.52 -16.90 -16.00
C VAL A 125 -1.02 -16.80 -17.44
N SER A 126 -1.94 -16.52 -18.37
CA SER A 126 -1.57 -16.36 -19.78
C SER A 126 -0.99 -14.97 -20.05
N ILE A 127 -0.09 -14.88 -21.04
CA ILE A 127 0.47 -13.59 -21.49
C ILE A 127 -0.62 -12.59 -21.91
N GLU A 128 -1.76 -13.09 -22.38
CA GLU A 128 -2.87 -12.26 -22.83
C GLU A 128 -3.67 -11.70 -21.65
N GLU A 129 -3.83 -12.46 -20.57
CA GLU A 129 -4.38 -11.99 -19.30
C GLU A 129 -3.54 -10.87 -18.70
N VAL A 130 -2.21 -11.04 -18.69
CA VAL A 130 -1.28 -10.00 -18.23
C VAL A 130 -1.43 -8.74 -19.06
N ARG A 131 -1.56 -8.86 -20.40
CA ARG A 131 -1.77 -7.71 -21.28
C ARG A 131 -3.08 -7.00 -20.99
N MET A 132 -4.18 -7.75 -20.90
CA MET A 132 -5.51 -7.19 -20.66
C MET A 132 -5.58 -6.47 -19.31
N ALA A 133 -5.03 -7.06 -18.25
CA ALA A 133 -4.92 -6.41 -16.94
C ALA A 133 -4.05 -5.14 -17.01
N ASN A 134 -2.92 -5.19 -17.71
CA ASN A 134 -2.01 -4.06 -17.87
C ASN A 134 -2.59 -2.88 -18.66
N PHE A 135 -3.55 -3.12 -19.57
CA PHE A 135 -4.29 -2.07 -20.28
C PHE A 135 -5.43 -1.47 -19.46
N GLN A 136 -5.95 -2.20 -18.46
CA GLN A 136 -6.99 -1.73 -17.56
C GLN A 136 -6.43 -0.94 -16.36
N LEU A 137 -5.14 -1.12 -16.04
CA LEU A 137 -4.42 -0.31 -15.07
C LEU A 137 -4.10 1.07 -15.69
N GLY A 138 -4.64 2.13 -15.09
CA GLY A 138 -4.48 3.52 -15.53
C GLY A 138 -3.03 4.02 -15.57
N ALA A 139 -2.84 5.25 -16.05
CA ALA A 139 -1.53 5.86 -16.31
C ALA A 139 -0.68 6.16 -15.05
N GLU A 140 -1.23 5.92 -13.86
CA GLU A 140 -0.63 6.22 -12.55
C GLU A 140 0.39 5.17 -12.07
N LYS A 141 0.79 4.19 -12.90
CA LYS A 141 1.73 3.13 -12.51
C LYS A 141 3.18 3.59 -12.55
N ALA A 142 3.98 3.12 -11.58
CA ALA A 142 5.41 3.38 -11.51
C ALA A 142 6.19 2.69 -12.65
N SER A 143 7.21 3.37 -13.17
CA SER A 143 8.11 2.82 -14.18
C SER A 143 9.03 1.75 -13.57
N GLY A 144 9.23 0.64 -14.26
CA GLY A 144 10.19 -0.38 -13.84
C GLY A 144 11.65 0.12 -13.82
N PRO A 145 12.53 -0.49 -13.01
CA PRO A 145 13.92 -0.07 -12.84
C PRO A 145 14.83 -0.37 -14.05
N ASP A 146 14.30 -0.99 -15.10
CA ASP A 146 14.96 -1.31 -16.36
C ASP A 146 14.85 -0.18 -17.41
N GLY A 147 14.20 0.93 -17.09
CA GLY A 147 14.08 2.10 -17.98
C GLY A 147 13.20 1.85 -19.21
N LEU A 148 12.46 0.74 -19.25
CA LEU A 148 11.51 0.41 -20.32
C LEU A 148 10.14 1.04 -20.04
N ALA A 149 10.07 2.36 -20.12
CA ALA A 149 8.85 3.00 -20.57
C ALA A 149 8.67 2.62 -22.05
N TYR A 150 7.44 2.26 -22.46
CA TYR A 150 7.04 1.93 -23.84
C TYR A 150 7.35 0.50 -24.34
N PHE A 151 6.35 -0.38 -24.24
CA PHE A 151 6.04 -1.24 -25.38
C PHE A 151 5.71 -0.31 -26.56
N THR A 152 6.67 -0.17 -27.46
CA THR A 152 6.56 0.65 -28.66
C THR A 152 5.37 0.20 -29.51
N LYS A 153 4.51 1.17 -29.85
CA LYS A 153 3.65 1.12 -31.02
C LYS A 153 4.55 1.05 -32.25
N ARG A 154 4.84 -0.15 -32.75
CA ARG A 154 5.44 -0.33 -34.08
C ARG A 154 4.38 0.03 -35.13
N ILE A 155 4.32 1.30 -35.55
CA ILE A 155 3.74 1.64 -36.85
C ILE A 155 4.91 1.87 -37.80
N GLY A 156 5.01 1.01 -38.81
CA GLY A 156 6.06 1.02 -39.80
C GLY A 156 5.91 2.13 -40.85
N ARG A 157 7.06 2.36 -41.51
CA ARG A 157 7.28 2.87 -42.88
C ARG A 157 6.44 4.08 -43.34
N ARG A 158 7.11 5.21 -43.54
CA ARG A 158 7.84 5.54 -44.78
C ARG A 158 8.96 6.53 -44.47
#